data_AF-A0A7K2MFV0-F1
#
_entry.id   AF-A0A7K2MFV0-F1
#
_cell.length_a   1.000
_cell.length_b   1.000
_cell.length_c   1.000
_cell.angle_alpha   90.00
_cell.angle_beta   90.00
_cell.angle_gamma   90.00
#
_symmetry.space_group_name_H-M   'P 1'
#
loop_
_entity.id
_entity.type
_entity.pdbx_description
1 polymer ?
#
loop_
_entity_poly.entity_id
_entity_poly.type
_entity_poly.pdbx_seq_one_letter_code
_entity_poly.pdbx_strand_id
1 'polypeptide(L)'
;EGGEQIFVPWPAPPLASREHAAVRVRVAHGAEWSQWSGRSVVEAGLLKASDWTASFVSPVGIGALHMPAPVLSDVFHIPGEVRRARLYATAHGLYVATLNGVRVGDALLTPGWTSYRHRLRYHTHDVTELVRGGENTLEFLLGNGWYRGRLGFRGERAQYGDRLALLAQLEVTTTDGRVHVVGTDGSWTARESEVLADDLYDGQRTDLRRRGHGWRPATGAVEVVPGDLGRLVAPEGPPVRANRVLSAQKVWLSPAGRTLVDFGQNTVGWVRLRVRGLATGSEVVVRHAEVLEDEELGTRPLRTAEATDSYLVAGTGEEVLEPSLTFHGFRYAEVSGVPGLRAEDVEAVVITSDLRRTGWFRSSHELVNQLHENVVWGTRGNFVDVPTDCPQRDERLGWTGDIQVFAPAASFLFDVGGFLGSWLADLAAEQRPDGSVPYVVPDVLYDDSPAAAAWGDAAVVVPWVLYRRSGDRAVLE
;
A
#
# COMPACT_ATOMS: atom_id res chain seq x y z
N GLU A 1 -27.84 -9.05 29.61
CA GLU A 1 -26.80 -10.01 30.02
C GLU A 1 -26.63 -11.01 28.88
N GLY A 2 -25.41 -11.25 28.43
CA GLY A 2 -25.11 -12.14 27.33
C GLY A 2 -23.70 -12.69 27.48
N GLY A 3 -23.48 -13.93 27.03
CA GLY A 3 -22.16 -14.58 27.07
C GLY A 3 -21.24 -14.22 25.90
N GLU A 4 -21.71 -13.38 24.98
CA GLU A 4 -21.00 -12.98 23.77
C GLU A 4 -19.86 -12.01 24.11
N GLN A 5 -18.70 -12.21 23.47
CA GLN A 5 -17.46 -11.46 23.75
C GLN A 5 -16.77 -10.95 22.47
N ILE A 6 -17.16 -11.45 21.30
CA ILE A 6 -16.52 -11.18 20.01
C ILE A 6 -17.62 -10.75 19.05
N PHE A 7 -17.36 -9.69 18.26
CA PHE A 7 -18.33 -9.07 17.34
C PHE A 7 -19.65 -8.64 18.01
N VAL A 8 -19.59 -8.24 19.29
CA VAL A 8 -20.75 -7.68 20.00
C VAL A 8 -21.12 -6.34 19.35
N PRO A 9 -22.40 -6.13 18.98
CA PRO A 9 -22.83 -4.87 18.37
C PRO A 9 -22.53 -3.65 19.23
N TRP A 10 -22.30 -2.52 18.57
CA TRP A 10 -22.11 -1.23 19.23
C TRP A 10 -23.33 -0.89 20.13
N PRO A 11 -23.13 -0.58 21.42
CA PRO A 11 -24.24 -0.47 22.37
C PRO A 11 -24.88 0.93 22.44
N ALA A 12 -24.41 1.88 21.63
CA ALA A 12 -24.82 3.28 21.64
C ALA A 12 -25.38 3.70 20.26
N PRO A 13 -25.89 4.93 20.10
CA PRO A 13 -26.26 5.43 18.77
C PRO A 13 -25.09 5.31 17.78
N PRO A 14 -25.34 5.05 16.48
CA PRO A 14 -24.29 5.03 15.47
C PRO A 14 -23.49 6.33 15.46
N LEU A 15 -22.17 6.21 15.33
CA LEU A 15 -21.29 7.37 15.26
C LEU A 15 -21.58 8.19 14.00
N ALA A 16 -21.64 9.51 14.15
CA ALA A 16 -21.63 10.44 13.03
C ALA A 16 -20.20 10.61 12.47
N SER A 17 -20.08 11.15 11.26
CA SER A 17 -18.77 11.42 10.66
C SER A 17 -17.91 12.33 11.54
N ARG A 18 -16.61 12.02 11.64
CA ARG A 18 -15.59 12.70 12.48
C ARG A 18 -15.77 12.52 13.98
N GLU A 19 -16.86 11.89 14.41
CA GLU A 19 -17.14 11.61 15.81
C GLU A 19 -16.16 10.57 16.34
N HIS A 20 -15.68 10.79 17.56
CA HIS A 20 -14.89 9.81 18.29
C HIS A 20 -15.58 9.43 19.58
N ALA A 21 -15.44 8.17 19.97
CA ALA A 21 -15.89 7.66 21.26
C ALA A 21 -14.75 6.96 21.98
N ALA A 22 -14.71 7.12 23.30
CA ALA A 22 -13.82 6.39 24.17
C ALA A 22 -14.56 5.19 24.78
N VAL A 23 -14.02 3.99 24.61
CA VAL A 23 -14.66 2.73 25.01
C VAL A 23 -13.82 2.06 26.09
N ARG A 24 -14.51 1.48 27.09
CA ARG A 24 -13.94 0.54 28.05
C ARG A 24 -14.93 -0.59 28.25
N VAL A 25 -14.42 -1.79 28.47
CA VAL A 25 -15.22 -3.00 28.69
C VAL A 25 -14.83 -3.61 30.03
N ARG A 26 -15.79 -4.19 30.74
CA ARG A 26 -15.53 -5.11 31.86
C ARG A 26 -16.49 -6.28 31.75
N VAL A 27 -16.05 -7.44 32.21
CA VAL A 27 -16.83 -8.69 32.22
C VAL A 27 -17.16 -9.10 33.65
N ALA A 28 -18.23 -9.87 33.84
CA ALA A 28 -18.64 -10.44 35.12
C ALA A 28 -18.59 -11.97 35.10
N HIS A 29 -18.26 -12.57 36.25
CA HIS A 29 -18.43 -13.99 36.53
C HIS A 29 -19.28 -14.14 37.80
N GLY A 30 -20.55 -14.54 37.65
CA GLY A 30 -21.51 -14.46 38.75
C GLY A 30 -21.75 -13.00 39.17
N ALA A 31 -21.60 -12.71 40.47
CA ALA A 31 -21.75 -11.35 41.01
C ALA A 31 -20.45 -10.52 40.93
N GLU A 32 -19.32 -11.13 40.58
CA GLU A 32 -18.01 -10.48 40.59
C GLU A 32 -17.72 -9.82 39.24
N TRP A 33 -17.33 -8.55 39.26
CA TRP A 33 -16.91 -7.79 38.09
C TRP A 33 -15.40 -7.69 38.02
N SER A 34 -14.85 -7.88 36.81
CA SER A 34 -13.47 -7.47 36.52
C SER A 34 -13.29 -5.96 36.61
N GLN A 35 -12.02 -5.53 36.67
CA GLN A 35 -11.69 -4.12 36.45
C GLN A 35 -12.06 -3.70 35.02
N TRP A 36 -12.29 -2.41 34.84
CA TRP A 36 -12.44 -1.85 33.49
C TRP A 36 -11.15 -2.06 32.68
N SER A 37 -11.30 -2.39 31.41
CA SER A 37 -10.21 -2.40 30.44
C SER A 37 -9.52 -1.04 30.36
N GLY A 38 -8.33 -1.05 29.73
CA GLY A 38 -7.75 0.18 29.20
C GLY A 38 -8.74 0.90 28.28
N ARG A 39 -8.58 2.23 28.17
CA ARG A 39 -9.38 3.06 27.27
C ARG A 39 -8.95 2.81 25.82
N SER A 40 -9.90 2.46 24.98
CA SER A 40 -9.75 2.42 23.52
C SER A 40 -10.51 3.60 22.89
N VAL A 41 -10.08 4.05 21.71
CA VAL A 41 -10.77 5.11 20.95
C VAL A 41 -11.19 4.55 19.61
N VAL A 42 -12.44 4.81 19.25
CA VAL A 42 -12.97 4.61 17.89
C VAL A 42 -13.28 5.99 17.31
N GLU A 43 -12.98 6.19 16.04
CA GLU A 43 -13.25 7.43 15.33
C GLU A 43 -13.85 7.09 13.96
N ALA A 44 -15.01 7.67 13.66
CA ALA A 44 -15.63 7.55 12.35
C ALA A 44 -14.95 8.50 11.36
N GLY A 45 -14.65 8.01 10.16
CA GLY A 45 -14.19 8.84 9.05
C GLY A 45 -15.30 9.70 8.44
N LEU A 46 -15.19 9.97 7.15
CA LEU A 46 -16.23 10.57 6.32
C LEU A 46 -17.16 9.45 5.82
N LEU A 47 -18.45 9.51 6.16
CA LEU A 47 -19.38 8.38 5.95
C LEU A 47 -20.26 8.57 4.73
N LYS A 48 -20.40 9.81 4.25
CA LYS A 48 -21.25 10.17 3.12
C LYS A 48 -20.46 11.01 2.13
N ALA A 49 -20.84 10.93 0.86
CA ALA A 49 -20.29 11.80 -0.18
C ALA A 49 -20.41 13.29 0.18
N SER A 50 -21.49 13.70 0.83
CA SER A 50 -21.72 15.09 1.28
C SER A 50 -20.80 15.56 2.41
N ASP A 51 -20.03 14.66 3.03
CA ASP A 51 -19.01 15.05 4.01
C ASP A 51 -17.75 15.61 3.35
N TRP A 52 -17.57 15.38 2.05
CA TRP A 52 -16.47 15.92 1.27
C TRP A 52 -16.87 17.27 0.69
N THR A 53 -16.02 18.27 0.90
CA THR A 53 -16.05 19.56 0.20
C THR A 53 -14.92 19.68 -0.82
N ALA A 54 -13.93 18.80 -0.74
CA ALA A 54 -12.86 18.66 -1.73
C ALA A 54 -13.37 18.05 -3.05
N SER A 55 -12.67 18.33 -4.14
CA SER A 55 -12.91 17.78 -5.47
C SER A 55 -11.69 16.99 -5.96
N PHE A 56 -11.91 16.03 -6.86
CA PHE A 56 -10.80 15.37 -7.53
C PHE A 56 -10.07 16.37 -8.43
N VAL A 57 -8.74 16.39 -8.34
CA VAL A 57 -7.89 17.26 -9.15
C VAL A 57 -6.81 16.46 -9.86
N SER A 58 -6.52 16.83 -11.10
CA SER A 58 -5.56 16.14 -11.97
C SER A 58 -4.54 17.15 -12.50
N PRO A 59 -3.25 16.80 -12.59
CA PRO A 59 -2.24 17.72 -13.12
C PRO A 59 -2.46 17.98 -14.62
N VAL A 60 -2.23 19.22 -15.06
CA VAL A 60 -2.33 19.61 -16.48
C VAL A 60 -0.95 19.60 -17.13
N GLY A 61 -0.81 18.89 -18.25
CA GLY A 61 0.41 18.92 -19.08
C GLY A 61 1.64 18.20 -18.51
N ILE A 62 1.51 17.56 -17.34
CA ILE A 62 2.56 16.74 -16.70
C ILE A 62 1.96 15.44 -16.16
N GLY A 63 2.80 14.50 -15.74
CA GLY A 63 2.35 13.25 -15.13
C GLY A 63 1.57 12.34 -16.08
N ALA A 64 1.85 12.41 -17.39
CA ALA A 64 1.49 11.34 -18.31
C ALA A 64 2.28 10.04 -17.98
N LEU A 65 1.85 8.90 -18.51
CA LEU A 65 2.40 7.58 -18.17
C LEU A 65 3.94 7.45 -18.32
N HIS A 66 4.53 8.14 -19.29
CA HIS A 66 5.98 8.14 -19.56
C HIS A 66 6.68 9.43 -19.12
N MET A 67 6.00 10.24 -18.30
CA MET A 67 6.55 11.44 -17.71
C MET A 67 6.85 11.21 -16.23
N PRO A 68 7.67 12.08 -15.62
CA PRO A 68 7.89 12.03 -14.18
C PRO A 68 6.57 12.06 -13.40
N ALA A 69 6.53 11.30 -12.31
CA ALA A 69 5.43 11.28 -11.37
C ALA A 69 5.16 12.72 -10.87
N PRO A 70 3.91 13.21 -10.91
CA PRO A 70 3.60 14.57 -10.52
C PRO A 70 3.51 14.70 -8.99
N VAL A 71 3.90 15.86 -8.47
CA VAL A 71 3.57 16.31 -7.12
C VAL A 71 2.49 17.37 -7.21
N LEU A 72 1.37 17.15 -6.53
CA LEU A 72 0.33 18.15 -6.32
C LEU A 72 0.50 18.78 -4.95
N SER A 73 0.38 20.10 -4.86
CA SER A 73 0.64 20.82 -3.62
C SER A 73 -0.21 22.06 -3.43
N ASP A 74 -0.41 22.40 -2.17
CA ASP A 74 -0.98 23.66 -1.72
C ASP A 74 -0.19 24.27 -0.56
N VAL A 75 -0.23 25.59 -0.45
CA VAL A 75 0.31 26.37 0.66
C VAL A 75 -0.84 27.13 1.31
N PHE A 76 -1.11 26.81 2.56
CA PHE A 76 -2.28 27.33 3.28
C PHE A 76 -1.91 27.90 4.64
N HIS A 77 -2.79 28.74 5.17
CA HIS A 77 -2.60 29.41 6.45
C HIS A 77 -3.62 28.95 7.49
N ILE A 78 -3.15 28.51 8.66
CA ILE A 78 -4.01 28.16 9.80
C ILE A 78 -3.93 29.28 10.85
N PRO A 79 -5.06 29.96 11.15
CA PRO A 79 -5.07 31.03 12.13
C PRO A 79 -5.05 30.46 13.55
N GLY A 80 -3.92 30.59 14.24
CA GLY A 80 -3.80 30.23 15.66
C GLY A 80 -3.33 28.80 15.91
N GLU A 81 -3.51 28.36 17.15
CA GLU A 81 -2.99 27.10 17.65
C GLU A 81 -3.88 25.92 17.26
N VAL A 82 -3.25 24.84 16.79
CA VAL A 82 -3.92 23.60 16.37
C VAL A 82 -4.26 22.76 17.59
N ARG A 83 -5.53 22.34 17.68
CA ARG A 83 -6.01 21.39 18.69
C ARG A 83 -6.10 19.96 18.16
N ARG A 84 -6.50 19.80 16.89
CA ARG A 84 -6.68 18.50 16.22
C ARG A 84 -6.60 18.72 14.72
N ALA A 85 -5.96 17.80 14.00
CA ALA A 85 -6.03 17.78 12.55
C ALA A 85 -6.20 16.36 11.99
N ARG A 86 -7.01 16.23 10.94
CA ARG A 86 -7.24 14.98 10.21
C ARG A 86 -7.08 15.21 8.73
N LEU A 87 -6.27 14.37 8.08
CA LEU A 87 -6.16 14.32 6.63
C LEU A 87 -6.92 13.11 6.10
N TYR A 88 -7.91 13.34 5.26
CA TYR A 88 -8.61 12.33 4.48
C TYR A 88 -8.08 12.37 3.06
N ALA A 89 -7.56 11.26 2.53
CA ALA A 89 -6.95 11.26 1.20
C ALA A 89 -7.10 9.93 0.43
N THR A 90 -7.28 10.05 -0.88
CA THR A 90 -7.26 8.96 -1.86
C THR A 90 -6.70 9.45 -3.20
N ALA A 91 -6.43 8.52 -4.11
CA ALA A 91 -5.97 8.83 -5.45
C ALA A 91 -6.51 7.83 -6.48
N HIS A 92 -6.73 8.32 -7.70
CA HIS A 92 -6.65 7.49 -8.90
C HIS A 92 -5.16 7.28 -9.20
N GLY A 93 -4.60 6.16 -8.77
CA GLY A 93 -3.16 5.90 -8.75
C GLY A 93 -2.70 5.53 -7.35
N LEU A 94 -1.45 5.84 -7.02
CA LEU A 94 -0.94 5.82 -5.66
C LEU A 94 -0.68 7.26 -5.19
N TYR A 95 -0.56 7.47 -3.88
CA TYR A 95 -0.04 8.71 -3.33
C TYR A 95 0.96 8.48 -2.19
N VAL A 96 1.91 9.40 -2.05
CA VAL A 96 2.72 9.62 -0.84
C VAL A 96 2.53 11.06 -0.41
N ALA A 97 2.02 11.26 0.81
CA ALA A 97 1.72 12.58 1.34
C ALA A 97 2.85 13.10 2.25
N THR A 98 3.21 14.38 2.11
CA THR A 98 4.10 15.10 3.01
C THR A 98 3.44 16.39 3.47
N LEU A 99 3.53 16.66 4.77
CA LEU A 99 3.03 17.89 5.38
C LEU A 99 4.21 18.56 6.10
N ASN A 100 4.51 19.80 5.72
CA ASN A 100 5.65 20.56 6.23
C ASN A 100 7.00 19.80 6.11
N GLY A 101 7.17 19.06 5.00
CA GLY A 101 8.36 18.25 4.73
C GLY A 101 8.43 16.93 5.49
N VAL A 102 7.44 16.60 6.33
CA VAL A 102 7.34 15.34 7.07
C VAL A 102 6.34 14.43 6.39
N ARG A 103 6.72 13.16 6.17
CA ARG A 103 5.80 12.16 5.61
C ARG A 103 4.59 11.97 6.53
N VAL A 104 3.40 11.96 5.94
CA VAL A 104 2.14 11.66 6.64
C VAL A 104 1.95 10.15 6.70
N GLY A 105 1.91 9.62 7.92
CA GLY A 105 1.77 8.20 8.17
C GLY A 105 2.94 7.37 7.61
N ASP A 106 2.78 6.05 7.68
CA ASP A 106 3.77 5.05 7.26
C ASP A 106 3.19 3.99 6.33
N ALA A 107 1.92 4.14 5.94
CA ALA A 107 1.28 3.31 4.93
C ALA A 107 1.99 3.49 3.57
N LEU A 108 2.09 2.39 2.84
CA LEU A 108 2.71 2.29 1.53
C LEU A 108 1.67 1.93 0.49
N LEU A 109 1.94 2.25 -0.77
CA LEU A 109 1.08 1.91 -1.91
C LEU A 109 -0.37 2.35 -1.69
N THR A 110 -0.58 3.46 -0.97
CA THR A 110 -1.92 4.00 -0.70
C THR A 110 -2.54 4.59 -1.95
N PRO A 111 -3.84 4.39 -2.23
CA PRO A 111 -4.88 3.84 -1.33
C PRO A 111 -5.04 2.30 -1.39
N GLY A 112 -4.11 1.58 -2.02
CA GLY A 112 -4.24 0.15 -2.28
C GLY A 112 -5.06 -0.13 -3.55
N TRP A 113 -5.11 -1.39 -3.96
CA TRP A 113 -5.88 -1.87 -5.08
C TRP A 113 -7.29 -2.29 -4.63
N THR A 114 -8.29 -1.63 -5.17
CA THR A 114 -9.69 -2.08 -5.13
C THR A 114 -10.22 -2.16 -6.55
N SER A 115 -11.42 -2.68 -6.71
CA SER A 115 -12.17 -2.56 -7.95
C SER A 115 -12.59 -1.10 -8.16
N TYR A 116 -11.67 -0.21 -8.61
CA TYR A 116 -11.86 1.25 -8.62
C TYR A 116 -13.12 1.74 -9.37
N ARG A 117 -13.68 0.91 -10.26
CA ARG A 117 -14.97 1.18 -10.92
C ARG A 117 -16.17 1.13 -9.97
N HIS A 118 -16.03 0.42 -8.85
CA HIS A 118 -17.07 0.15 -7.86
C HIS A 118 -16.74 0.77 -6.50
N ARG A 119 -15.47 0.66 -6.07
CA ARG A 119 -15.03 1.06 -4.73
C ARG A 119 -13.64 1.68 -4.79
N LEU A 120 -13.45 2.80 -4.09
CA LEU A 120 -12.15 3.45 -3.93
C LEU A 120 -11.91 3.76 -2.45
N ARG A 121 -10.87 3.17 -1.87
CA ARG A 121 -10.54 3.43 -0.46
C ARG A 121 -9.98 4.84 -0.28
N TYR A 122 -10.37 5.51 0.80
CA TYR A 122 -9.66 6.69 1.30
C TYR A 122 -9.08 6.39 2.69
N HIS A 123 -7.95 6.99 3.02
CA HIS A 123 -7.33 6.85 4.33
C HIS A 123 -7.53 8.10 5.17
N THR A 124 -7.65 7.89 6.48
CA THR A 124 -7.68 8.95 7.49
C THR A 124 -6.36 8.94 8.26
N HIS A 125 -5.70 10.08 8.35
CA HIS A 125 -4.45 10.25 9.08
C HIS A 125 -4.61 11.28 10.19
N ASP A 126 -4.12 10.97 11.39
CA ASP A 126 -3.93 11.98 12.43
C ASP A 126 -2.67 12.78 12.10
N VAL A 127 -2.85 14.06 11.78
CA VAL A 127 -1.77 14.98 11.42
C VAL A 127 -1.68 16.16 12.38
N THR A 128 -2.25 16.01 13.59
CA THR A 128 -2.33 17.06 14.61
C THR A 128 -0.95 17.66 14.90
N GLU A 129 0.06 16.81 15.08
CA GLU A 129 1.44 17.22 15.40
C GLU A 129 2.23 17.75 14.18
N LEU A 130 1.70 17.61 12.97
CA LEU A 130 2.35 18.02 11.73
C LEU A 130 1.86 19.39 11.24
N VAL A 131 0.64 19.79 11.60
CA VAL A 131 0.08 21.11 11.26
C VAL A 131 0.54 22.12 12.32
N ARG A 132 0.93 23.31 11.88
CA ARG A 132 1.30 24.43 12.76
C ARG A 132 0.42 25.64 12.51
N GLY A 133 0.33 26.53 13.49
CA GLY A 133 -0.22 27.88 13.27
C GLY A 133 0.66 28.64 12.27
N GLY A 134 0.02 29.42 11.39
CA GLY A 134 0.70 30.10 10.30
C GLY A 134 0.71 29.31 9.00
N GLU A 135 1.78 29.48 8.21
CA GLU A 135 1.93 28.87 6.89
C GLU A 135 2.31 27.38 6.98
N ASN A 136 1.62 26.56 6.18
CA ASN A 136 1.84 25.13 6.04
C ASN A 136 1.92 24.77 4.56
N THR A 137 2.65 23.69 4.25
CA THR A 137 2.74 23.13 2.90
C THR A 137 2.31 21.68 2.94
N LEU A 138 1.35 21.31 2.09
CA LEU A 138 0.90 19.94 1.90
C LEU A 138 1.19 19.51 0.46
N GLU A 139 1.91 18.39 0.30
CA GLU A 139 2.28 17.85 -1.00
C GLU A 139 1.89 16.37 -1.11
N PHE A 140 1.55 15.95 -2.33
CA PHE A 140 1.24 14.57 -2.67
C PHE A 140 2.00 14.17 -3.92
N LEU A 141 2.97 13.26 -3.79
CA LEU A 141 3.55 12.55 -4.94
C LEU A 141 2.55 11.51 -5.42
N LEU A 142 2.13 11.57 -6.69
CA LEU A 142 1.21 10.58 -7.28
C LEU A 142 1.96 9.56 -8.13
N GLY A 143 1.64 8.28 -7.99
CA GLY A 143 2.19 7.19 -8.80
C GLY A 143 1.13 6.50 -9.67
N ASN A 144 1.58 5.77 -10.69
CA ASN A 144 0.73 5.04 -11.62
C ASN A 144 -0.06 3.92 -10.94
N GLY A 145 0.63 3.11 -10.13
CA GLY A 145 0.07 1.99 -9.38
C GLY A 145 -0.80 1.03 -10.20
N TRP A 146 -1.75 0.38 -9.53
CA TRP A 146 -2.73 -0.49 -10.16
C TRP A 146 -3.75 0.25 -11.03
N TYR A 147 -3.92 1.57 -10.83
CA TYR A 147 -4.93 2.36 -11.55
C TYR A 147 -4.63 2.44 -13.05
N ARG A 148 -3.37 2.77 -13.39
CA ARG A 148 -2.95 2.93 -14.78
C ARG A 148 -1.59 2.38 -15.17
N GLY A 149 -0.83 1.84 -14.21
CA GLY A 149 0.40 1.09 -14.49
C GLY A 149 0.12 -0.17 -15.32
N ARG A 150 1.18 -0.88 -15.69
CA ARG A 150 1.05 -2.17 -16.36
C ARG A 150 0.48 -3.20 -15.39
N LEU A 151 -0.56 -3.91 -15.81
CA LEU A 151 -1.19 -4.95 -15.00
C LEU A 151 -1.44 -6.23 -15.81
N GLY A 152 -1.03 -7.35 -15.24
CA GLY A 152 -1.17 -8.69 -15.83
C GLY A 152 -0.23 -9.00 -17.00
N PHE A 153 -0.23 -10.28 -17.36
CA PHE A 153 0.64 -10.87 -18.37
C PHE A 153 0.24 -10.53 -19.82
N ARG A 154 -0.87 -9.80 -20.02
CA ARG A 154 -1.26 -9.24 -21.33
C ARG A 154 -0.52 -7.94 -21.67
N GLY A 155 0.19 -7.35 -20.70
CA GLY A 155 0.98 -6.12 -20.91
C GLY A 155 0.14 -4.84 -21.06
N GLU A 156 -1.15 -4.93 -20.75
CA GLU A 156 -2.10 -3.81 -20.81
C GLU A 156 -1.85 -2.81 -19.68
N ARG A 157 -2.30 -1.57 -19.89
CA ARG A 157 -2.16 -0.42 -18.98
C ARG A 157 -3.49 0.31 -18.88
N ALA A 158 -3.60 1.27 -17.94
CA ALA A 158 -4.79 2.13 -17.83
C ALA A 158 -6.11 1.35 -17.65
N GLN A 159 -6.08 0.24 -16.90
CA GLN A 159 -7.25 -0.64 -16.70
C GLN A 159 -8.49 0.09 -16.13
N TYR A 160 -8.25 1.13 -15.33
CA TYR A 160 -9.31 1.91 -14.67
C TYR A 160 -9.45 3.33 -15.22
N GLY A 161 -8.41 3.85 -15.88
CA GLY A 161 -8.36 5.15 -16.50
C GLY A 161 -6.93 5.56 -16.79
N ASP A 162 -6.75 6.63 -17.56
CA ASP A 162 -5.45 7.12 -18.04
C ASP A 162 -4.94 8.35 -17.25
N ARG A 163 -5.81 8.97 -16.46
CA ARG A 163 -5.52 10.21 -15.71
C ARG A 163 -5.34 9.96 -14.22
N LEU A 164 -4.18 10.38 -13.67
CA LEU A 164 -4.03 10.49 -12.23
C LEU A 164 -4.94 11.58 -11.68
N ALA A 165 -5.48 11.34 -10.50
CA ALA A 165 -6.24 12.34 -9.76
C ALA A 165 -6.04 12.16 -8.26
N LEU A 166 -6.05 13.27 -7.53
CA LEU A 166 -5.99 13.34 -6.07
C LEU A 166 -7.32 13.85 -5.54
N LEU A 167 -7.81 13.25 -4.46
CA LEU A 167 -8.83 13.84 -3.60
C LEU A 167 -8.27 13.89 -2.18
N ALA A 168 -8.12 15.09 -1.62
CA ALA A 168 -7.64 15.26 -0.25
C ALA A 168 -8.43 16.36 0.48
N GLN A 169 -8.72 16.11 1.75
CA GLN A 169 -9.38 17.05 2.66
C GLN A 169 -8.69 17.03 4.01
N LEU A 170 -8.03 18.13 4.35
CA LEU A 170 -7.46 18.39 5.66
C LEU A 170 -8.45 19.20 6.49
N GLU A 171 -8.85 18.66 7.64
CA GLU A 171 -9.69 19.36 8.62
C GLU A 171 -8.88 19.68 9.86
N VAL A 172 -8.78 20.96 10.19
CA VAL A 172 -8.01 21.48 11.33
C VAL A 172 -8.94 22.17 12.31
N THR A 173 -9.02 21.64 13.53
CA THR A 173 -9.70 22.31 14.64
C THR A 173 -8.68 23.13 15.42
N THR A 174 -8.91 24.44 15.55
CA THR A 174 -8.09 25.36 16.34
C THR A 174 -8.54 25.40 17.81
N THR A 175 -7.73 25.95 18.70
CA THR A 175 -8.03 26.02 20.15
C THR A 175 -9.26 26.90 20.47
N ASP A 176 -9.64 27.82 19.58
CA ASP A 176 -10.88 28.59 19.66
C ASP A 176 -12.14 27.81 19.24
N GLY A 177 -11.97 26.55 18.80
CA GLY A 177 -13.05 25.63 18.41
C GLY A 177 -13.50 25.75 16.96
N ARG A 178 -12.90 26.63 16.15
CA ARG A 178 -13.22 26.71 14.71
C ARG A 178 -12.61 25.54 13.95
N VAL A 179 -13.28 25.14 12.87
CA VAL A 179 -12.80 24.12 11.94
C VAL A 179 -12.43 24.79 10.61
N HIS A 180 -11.20 24.59 10.20
CA HIS A 180 -10.65 25.04 8.93
C HIS A 180 -10.51 23.84 8.00
N VAL A 181 -11.06 23.93 6.80
CA VAL A 181 -11.01 22.86 5.80
C VAL A 181 -10.13 23.31 4.64
N VAL A 182 -9.11 22.52 4.32
CA VAL A 182 -8.25 22.68 3.15
C VAL A 182 -8.48 21.47 2.27
N GLY A 183 -9.24 21.66 1.19
CA GLY A 183 -9.60 20.60 0.25
C GLY A 183 -8.91 20.77 -1.10
N THR A 184 -8.71 19.68 -1.82
CA THR A 184 -8.30 19.74 -3.23
C THR A 184 -9.33 20.46 -4.07
N ASP A 185 -8.90 21.46 -4.84
CA ASP A 185 -9.72 22.23 -5.77
C ASP A 185 -8.86 22.82 -6.90
N GLY A 186 -9.46 23.65 -7.76
CA GLY A 186 -8.77 24.27 -8.90
C GLY A 186 -7.67 25.28 -8.54
N SER A 187 -7.47 25.62 -7.27
CA SER A 187 -6.39 26.51 -6.81
C SER A 187 -5.08 25.77 -6.55
N TRP A 188 -5.12 24.44 -6.45
CA TRP A 188 -3.94 23.62 -6.25
C TRP A 188 -2.99 23.70 -7.43
N THR A 189 -1.74 23.36 -7.16
CA THR A 189 -0.66 23.48 -8.13
C THR A 189 0.06 22.15 -8.31
N ALA A 190 0.77 21.99 -9.43
CA ALA A 190 1.48 20.75 -9.74
C ALA A 190 2.90 21.00 -10.31
N ARG A 191 3.79 20.04 -10.07
CA ARG A 191 5.16 19.99 -10.61
C ARG A 191 5.61 18.56 -10.86
N GLU A 192 6.63 18.38 -11.68
CA GLU A 192 7.32 17.08 -11.77
C GLU A 192 8.10 16.77 -10.49
N SER A 193 8.20 15.49 -10.15
CA SER A 193 9.04 14.99 -9.05
C SER A 193 10.44 14.56 -9.53
N GLU A 194 11.21 14.00 -8.60
CA GLU A 194 12.42 13.24 -8.87
C GLU A 194 12.16 11.86 -9.49
N VAL A 195 10.96 11.31 -9.36
CA VAL A 195 10.62 9.99 -9.89
C VAL A 195 10.29 10.15 -11.37
N LEU A 196 11.24 9.75 -12.23
CA LEU A 196 11.17 9.91 -13.68
C LEU A 196 10.26 8.88 -14.34
N ALA A 197 10.13 7.70 -13.72
CA ALA A 197 9.25 6.63 -14.12
C ALA A 197 8.95 5.73 -12.92
N ASP A 198 7.73 5.21 -12.84
CA ASP A 198 7.30 4.24 -11.86
C ASP A 198 6.34 3.21 -12.47
N ASP A 199 6.57 1.94 -12.18
CA ASP A 199 5.67 0.84 -12.49
C ASP A 199 5.85 -0.27 -11.44
N LEU A 200 4.75 -0.94 -11.08
CA LEU A 200 4.80 -2.01 -10.07
C LEU A 200 5.61 -3.23 -10.55
N TYR A 201 5.69 -3.48 -11.86
CA TYR A 201 6.45 -4.61 -12.42
C TYR A 201 7.85 -4.20 -12.89
N ASP A 202 7.96 -3.05 -13.54
CA ASP A 202 9.23 -2.66 -14.18
C ASP A 202 10.19 -1.99 -13.19
N GLY A 203 9.66 -1.32 -12.17
CA GLY A 203 10.43 -0.67 -11.11
C GLY A 203 10.36 0.85 -11.18
N GLN A 204 11.31 1.51 -10.52
CA GLN A 204 11.33 2.96 -10.39
C GLN A 204 12.67 3.56 -10.85
N ARG A 205 12.59 4.63 -11.66
CA ARG A 205 13.74 5.47 -11.99
C ARG A 205 13.66 6.81 -11.29
N THR A 206 14.70 7.17 -10.54
CA THR A 206 14.74 8.37 -9.69
C THR A 206 15.95 9.24 -9.99
N ASP A 207 15.76 10.54 -10.15
CA ASP A 207 16.84 11.53 -10.30
C ASP A 207 17.02 12.37 -9.04
N LEU A 208 17.92 11.92 -8.16
CA LEU A 208 18.18 12.55 -6.88
C LEU A 208 18.84 13.93 -7.01
N ARG A 209 19.40 14.29 -8.17
CA ARG A 209 19.88 15.67 -8.41
C ARG A 209 18.75 16.68 -8.37
N ARG A 210 17.50 16.24 -8.52
CA ARG A 210 16.30 17.07 -8.35
C ARG A 210 15.96 17.32 -6.87
N ARG A 211 16.46 16.47 -5.93
CA ARG A 211 16.35 16.64 -4.47
C ARG A 211 17.44 17.60 -3.98
N GLY A 212 17.15 18.90 -3.94
CA GLY A 212 18.14 19.87 -3.47
C GLY A 212 17.83 21.33 -3.75
N HIS A 213 16.69 21.60 -4.40
CA HIS A 213 16.30 22.96 -4.78
C HIS A 213 15.26 23.59 -3.84
N GLY A 214 15.04 23.00 -2.65
CA GLY A 214 13.92 23.35 -1.78
C GLY A 214 12.57 23.03 -2.45
N TRP A 215 11.47 23.46 -1.82
CA TRP A 215 10.19 23.56 -2.51
C TRP A 215 10.41 24.37 -3.80
N ARG A 216 10.25 23.74 -4.96
CA ARG A 216 10.26 24.45 -6.24
C ARG A 216 8.85 25.02 -6.44
N PRO A 217 8.71 26.31 -6.80
CA PRO A 217 7.42 26.85 -7.17
C PRO A 217 6.78 25.96 -8.22
N ALA A 218 5.55 25.54 -7.97
CA ALA A 218 4.82 24.72 -8.91
C ALA A 218 4.73 25.43 -10.26
N THR A 219 5.03 24.70 -11.33
CA THR A 219 5.13 25.24 -12.69
C THR A 219 3.86 24.97 -13.51
N GLY A 220 2.96 24.12 -13.01
CA GLY A 220 1.72 23.72 -13.68
C GLY A 220 0.49 23.92 -12.80
N ALA A 221 -0.66 24.07 -13.46
CA ALA A 221 -1.97 24.08 -12.82
C ALA A 221 -2.51 22.65 -12.66
N VAL A 222 -3.48 22.49 -11.77
CA VAL A 222 -4.38 21.34 -11.81
C VAL A 222 -5.68 21.72 -12.52
N GLU A 223 -6.45 20.71 -12.92
CA GLU A 223 -7.85 20.87 -13.27
C GLU A 223 -8.72 20.00 -12.37
N VAL A 224 -9.92 20.48 -12.05
CA VAL A 224 -10.93 19.69 -11.35
C VAL A 224 -11.50 18.66 -12.33
N VAL A 225 -11.47 17.39 -11.95
CA VAL A 225 -11.99 16.28 -12.76
C VAL A 225 -13.20 15.65 -12.10
N PRO A 226 -14.15 15.10 -12.89
CA PRO A 226 -15.27 14.35 -12.33
C PRO A 226 -14.78 13.14 -11.55
N GLY A 227 -15.39 12.89 -10.39
CA GLY A 227 -15.18 11.68 -9.60
C GLY A 227 -16.43 11.32 -8.83
N ASP A 228 -16.71 10.03 -8.73
CA ASP A 228 -17.88 9.53 -8.02
C ASP A 228 -17.56 9.33 -6.53
N LEU A 229 -17.87 10.34 -5.73
CA LEU A 229 -17.67 10.32 -4.27
C LEU A 229 -18.51 9.24 -3.58
N GLY A 230 -19.53 8.68 -4.25
CA GLY A 230 -20.34 7.57 -3.75
C GLY A 230 -19.58 6.25 -3.67
N ARG A 231 -18.44 6.12 -4.37
CA ARG A 231 -17.57 4.94 -4.33
C ARG A 231 -16.56 4.96 -3.18
N LEU A 232 -16.46 6.07 -2.47
CA LEU A 232 -15.46 6.25 -1.42
C LEU A 232 -15.83 5.44 -0.19
N VAL A 233 -14.88 4.63 0.28
CA VAL A 233 -15.03 3.83 1.49
C VAL A 233 -13.82 3.95 2.40
N ALA A 234 -14.03 3.78 3.70
CA ALA A 234 -12.94 3.60 4.64
C ALA A 234 -12.35 2.18 4.49
N PRO A 235 -11.05 1.97 4.79
CA PRO A 235 -10.44 0.65 4.76
C PRO A 235 -10.98 -0.24 5.89
N GLU A 236 -11.24 -1.51 5.58
CA GLU A 236 -11.62 -2.54 6.56
C GLU A 236 -10.41 -3.28 7.15
N GLY A 237 -9.35 -3.44 6.35
CA GLY A 237 -8.11 -4.12 6.71
C GLY A 237 -6.96 -3.18 7.04
N PRO A 238 -5.86 -3.71 7.62
CA PRO A 238 -4.66 -2.94 7.87
C PRO A 238 -3.97 -2.53 6.56
N PRO A 239 -3.27 -1.38 6.53
CA PRO A 239 -2.55 -0.92 5.34
C PRO A 239 -1.27 -1.74 5.09
N VAL A 240 -0.71 -1.61 3.89
CA VAL A 240 0.65 -2.09 3.60
C VAL A 240 1.68 -1.23 4.34
N ARG A 241 2.63 -1.87 5.03
CA ARG A 241 3.73 -1.19 5.75
C ARG A 241 5.07 -1.89 5.52
N ALA A 242 6.15 -1.12 5.67
CA ALA A 242 7.49 -1.67 5.83
C ALA A 242 7.67 -2.09 7.30
N ASN A 243 7.50 -3.37 7.62
CA ASN A 243 7.51 -3.84 9.00
C ASN A 243 8.75 -4.67 9.37
N ARG A 244 9.67 -4.89 8.43
CA ARG A 244 10.92 -5.61 8.67
C ARG A 244 12.02 -5.16 7.72
N VAL A 245 13.25 -5.25 8.20
CA VAL A 245 14.47 -5.02 7.41
C VAL A 245 15.36 -6.24 7.53
N LEU A 246 15.88 -6.73 6.41
CA LEU A 246 16.83 -7.84 6.36
C LEU A 246 18.19 -7.32 5.89
N SER A 247 19.24 -7.52 6.68
CA SER A 247 20.60 -7.23 6.26
C SER A 247 21.06 -8.22 5.19
N ALA A 248 21.86 -7.74 4.22
CA ALA A 248 22.53 -8.62 3.29
C ALA A 248 23.42 -9.64 4.04
N GLN A 249 23.28 -10.91 3.68
CA GLN A 249 24.09 -12.01 4.23
C GLN A 249 25.40 -12.19 3.47
N LYS A 250 25.39 -11.88 2.17
CA LYS A 250 26.54 -12.04 1.29
C LYS A 250 26.50 -11.01 0.16
N VAL A 251 27.67 -10.45 -0.16
CA VAL A 251 27.92 -9.66 -1.38
C VAL A 251 29.13 -10.25 -2.08
N TRP A 252 29.04 -10.55 -3.37
CA TRP A 252 30.12 -11.17 -4.15
C TRP A 252 30.02 -10.84 -5.63
N LEU A 253 31.07 -11.16 -6.39
CA LEU A 253 31.04 -11.07 -7.86
C LEU A 253 30.59 -12.40 -8.46
N SER A 254 29.61 -12.37 -9.36
CA SER A 254 29.20 -13.52 -10.18
C SER A 254 30.33 -13.95 -11.13
N PRO A 255 30.24 -15.13 -11.78
CA PRO A 255 31.21 -15.54 -12.80
C PRO A 255 31.43 -14.51 -13.92
N ALA A 256 30.39 -13.76 -14.31
CA ALA A 256 30.47 -12.67 -15.28
C ALA A 256 30.97 -11.33 -14.68
N GLY A 257 31.33 -11.29 -13.40
CA GLY A 257 31.86 -10.11 -12.72
C GLY A 257 30.80 -9.10 -12.24
N ARG A 258 29.53 -9.51 -12.11
CA ARG A 258 28.45 -8.65 -11.60
C ARG A 258 28.36 -8.71 -10.09
N THR A 259 28.03 -7.61 -9.42
CA THR A 259 27.88 -7.61 -7.95
C THR A 259 26.53 -8.18 -7.57
N LEU A 260 26.52 -9.36 -6.94
CA LEU A 260 25.33 -10.02 -6.42
C LEU A 260 25.24 -9.87 -4.90
N VAL A 261 24.01 -9.80 -4.42
CA VAL A 261 23.64 -9.72 -3.01
C VAL A 261 22.66 -10.85 -2.69
N ASP A 262 22.85 -11.54 -1.56
CA ASP A 262 21.91 -12.52 -1.01
C ASP A 262 21.40 -12.04 0.37
N PHE A 263 20.09 -11.95 0.53
CA PHE A 263 19.45 -11.61 1.81
C PHE A 263 19.12 -12.82 2.68
N GLY A 264 19.36 -14.03 2.19
CA GLY A 264 19.12 -15.30 2.88
C GLY A 264 17.64 -15.73 2.89
N GLN A 265 16.73 -14.87 2.42
CA GLN A 265 15.29 -15.08 2.44
C GLN A 265 14.68 -14.49 1.16
N ASN A 266 13.81 -15.26 0.50
CA ASN A 266 12.95 -14.72 -0.55
C ASN A 266 11.86 -13.86 0.09
N THR A 267 11.80 -12.59 -0.26
CA THR A 267 10.99 -11.57 0.40
C THR A 267 10.32 -10.65 -0.62
N VAL A 268 9.47 -9.74 -0.14
CA VAL A 268 8.74 -8.79 -0.99
C VAL A 268 8.93 -7.39 -0.45
N GLY A 269 9.26 -6.45 -1.34
CA GLY A 269 9.56 -5.07 -1.01
C GLY A 269 10.62 -4.50 -1.93
N TRP A 270 11.69 -3.92 -1.40
CA TRP A 270 12.77 -3.36 -2.22
C TRP A 270 14.11 -3.41 -1.50
N VAL A 271 15.18 -3.14 -2.25
CA VAL A 271 16.52 -2.92 -1.67
C VAL A 271 16.71 -1.46 -1.33
N ARG A 272 17.19 -1.20 -0.11
CA ARG A 272 17.71 0.09 0.34
C ARG A 272 19.23 0.06 0.29
N LEU A 273 19.82 1.01 -0.43
CA LEU A 273 21.28 1.15 -0.53
C LEU A 273 21.76 2.42 0.17
N ARG A 274 22.88 2.33 0.89
CA ARG A 274 23.66 3.49 1.34
C ARG A 274 24.88 3.63 0.43
N VAL A 275 24.90 4.65 -0.42
CA VAL A 275 26.01 4.89 -1.35
C VAL A 275 26.83 6.10 -0.93
N ARG A 276 28.13 6.07 -1.22
CA ARG A 276 29.08 7.12 -0.81
C ARG A 276 30.06 7.45 -1.91
N GLY A 277 30.42 8.73 -2.02
CA GLY A 277 31.53 9.18 -2.87
C GLY A 277 31.31 8.98 -4.37
N LEU A 278 30.07 8.79 -4.80
CA LEU A 278 29.71 8.73 -6.22
C LEU A 278 29.63 10.15 -6.80
N ALA A 279 30.01 10.30 -8.07
CA ALA A 279 29.91 11.58 -8.76
C ALA A 279 28.44 11.91 -9.05
N THR A 280 28.10 13.21 -9.02
CA THR A 280 26.76 13.68 -9.40
C THR A 280 26.37 13.14 -10.79
N GLY A 281 25.18 12.57 -10.90
CA GLY A 281 24.67 11.96 -12.12
C GLY A 281 25.19 10.56 -12.43
N SER A 282 26.03 9.96 -11.58
CA SER A 282 26.30 8.52 -11.68
C SER A 282 24.99 7.74 -11.51
N GLU A 283 24.82 6.70 -12.32
CA GLU A 283 23.62 5.85 -12.27
C GLU A 283 23.92 4.59 -11.46
N VAL A 284 23.11 4.35 -10.44
CA VAL A 284 23.09 3.11 -9.65
C VAL A 284 21.86 2.33 -10.08
N VAL A 285 22.03 1.05 -10.41
CA VAL A 285 20.92 0.17 -10.86
C VAL A 285 20.86 -1.06 -9.97
N VAL A 286 19.66 -1.42 -9.55
CA VAL A 286 19.36 -2.60 -8.73
C VAL A 286 18.32 -3.46 -9.44
N ARG A 287 18.71 -4.68 -9.81
CA ARG A 287 17.82 -5.69 -10.41
C ARG A 287 17.52 -6.77 -9.38
N HIS A 288 16.30 -7.30 -9.39
CA HIS A 288 15.80 -8.19 -8.35
C HIS A 288 15.43 -9.56 -8.93
N ALA A 289 15.71 -10.65 -8.21
CA ALA A 289 15.22 -11.99 -8.56
C ALA A 289 15.10 -12.94 -7.35
N GLU A 290 14.25 -13.95 -7.47
CA GLU A 290 14.06 -14.97 -6.43
C GLU A 290 15.18 -16.01 -6.39
N VAL A 291 15.82 -16.28 -7.53
CA VAL A 291 16.78 -17.37 -7.72
C VAL A 291 18.01 -16.94 -8.49
N LEU A 292 19.05 -17.76 -8.42
CA LEU A 292 20.19 -17.70 -9.33
C LEU A 292 20.03 -18.78 -10.41
N GLU A 293 20.38 -18.46 -11.66
CA GLU A 293 20.49 -19.40 -12.77
C GLU A 293 21.95 -19.34 -13.26
N ASP A 294 22.66 -20.48 -13.28
CA ASP A 294 24.09 -20.56 -13.63
C ASP A 294 25.00 -19.57 -12.85
N GLU A 295 24.74 -19.42 -11.55
CA GLU A 295 25.42 -18.49 -10.62
C GLU A 295 25.26 -16.99 -10.98
N GLU A 296 24.36 -16.67 -11.91
CA GLU A 296 23.96 -15.31 -12.28
C GLU A 296 22.53 -15.02 -11.78
N LEU A 297 22.11 -13.74 -11.81
CA LEU A 297 20.76 -13.37 -11.42
C LEU A 297 19.71 -13.99 -12.38
N GLY A 298 18.85 -14.87 -11.86
CA GLY A 298 17.87 -15.61 -12.66
C GLY A 298 16.60 -14.80 -12.92
N THR A 299 16.60 -13.93 -13.93
CA THR A 299 15.44 -13.06 -14.25
C THR A 299 14.46 -13.64 -15.27
N ARG A 300 14.80 -14.75 -15.94
CA ARG A 300 13.90 -15.40 -16.92
C ARG A 300 12.50 -15.73 -16.36
N PRO A 301 12.34 -16.24 -15.11
CA PRO A 301 11.01 -16.50 -14.53
C PRO A 301 10.13 -15.27 -14.32
N LEU A 302 10.70 -14.06 -14.32
CA LEU A 302 9.95 -12.80 -14.19
C LEU A 302 9.13 -12.47 -15.44
N ARG A 303 9.34 -13.22 -16.54
CA ARG A 303 8.74 -13.00 -17.85
C ARG A 303 9.05 -11.59 -18.35
N THR A 304 8.06 -10.71 -18.44
CA THR A 304 8.24 -9.34 -18.93
C THR A 304 8.41 -8.31 -17.83
N ALA A 305 8.34 -8.67 -16.54
CA ALA A 305 8.62 -7.74 -15.46
C ALA A 305 10.13 -7.47 -15.38
N GLU A 306 10.53 -6.19 -15.51
CA GLU A 306 11.95 -5.82 -15.43
C GLU A 306 12.49 -5.90 -13.99
N ALA A 307 11.65 -5.63 -12.98
CA ALA A 307 12.01 -5.63 -11.56
C ALA A 307 13.30 -4.86 -11.24
N THR A 308 13.44 -3.66 -11.82
CA THR A 308 14.68 -2.89 -11.84
C THR A 308 14.48 -1.46 -11.35
N ASP A 309 15.21 -1.08 -10.31
CA ASP A 309 15.24 0.30 -9.82
C ASP A 309 16.53 0.99 -10.26
N SER A 310 16.45 2.26 -10.64
CA SER A 310 17.62 3.06 -11.05
C SER A 310 17.62 4.45 -10.42
N TYR A 311 18.81 4.94 -10.08
CA TYR A 311 19.02 6.18 -9.34
C TYR A 311 20.14 7.00 -9.97
N LEU A 312 19.85 8.24 -10.36
CA LEU A 312 20.87 9.24 -10.67
C LEU A 312 21.22 9.98 -9.38
N VAL A 313 22.40 9.73 -8.83
CA VAL A 313 22.80 10.27 -7.52
C VAL A 313 23.09 11.76 -7.57
N ALA A 314 22.85 12.49 -6.47
CA ALA A 314 23.15 13.92 -6.40
C ALA A 314 24.63 14.19 -6.15
N GLY A 315 25.36 13.23 -5.57
CA GLY A 315 26.78 13.37 -5.21
C GLY A 315 27.00 14.18 -3.94
N THR A 316 26.06 14.13 -2.99
CA THR A 316 26.03 14.98 -1.77
C THR A 316 26.77 14.37 -0.58
N GLY A 317 27.56 13.31 -0.79
CA GLY A 317 28.30 12.60 0.26
C GLY A 317 27.78 11.19 0.44
N GLU A 318 26.95 10.97 1.47
CA GLU A 318 26.21 9.73 1.69
C GLU A 318 24.75 9.91 1.26
N GLU A 319 24.25 9.00 0.42
CA GLU A 319 22.88 9.02 -0.07
C GLU A 319 22.19 7.67 0.18
N VAL A 320 20.92 7.72 0.58
CA VAL A 320 20.07 6.53 0.73
C VAL A 320 19.20 6.39 -0.51
N LEU A 321 19.32 5.27 -1.20
CA LEU A 321 18.58 4.94 -2.41
C LEU A 321 17.49 3.93 -2.05
N GLU A 322 16.23 4.31 -2.26
CA GLU A 322 15.08 3.42 -2.17
C GLU A 322 13.91 3.97 -3.02
N PRO A 323 13.06 3.08 -3.59
CA PRO A 323 11.88 3.50 -4.31
C PRO A 323 10.73 3.85 -3.38
N SER A 324 9.66 4.42 -3.93
CA SER A 324 8.45 4.77 -3.19
C SER A 324 7.14 4.32 -3.86
N LEU A 325 7.20 3.95 -5.14
CA LEU A 325 6.03 3.67 -5.99
C LEU A 325 6.08 2.29 -6.66
N THR A 326 6.94 1.39 -6.19
CA THR A 326 7.07 0.02 -6.70
C THR A 326 7.45 -0.97 -5.60
N PHE A 327 7.42 -2.26 -5.93
CA PHE A 327 7.90 -3.35 -5.08
C PHE A 327 8.27 -4.57 -5.94
N HIS A 328 9.09 -5.47 -5.39
CA HIS A 328 9.63 -6.64 -6.07
C HIS A 328 9.58 -7.87 -5.15
N GLY A 329 9.43 -9.06 -5.72
CA GLY A 329 9.65 -10.34 -5.04
C GLY A 329 11.06 -10.87 -5.34
N PHE A 330 11.89 -11.04 -4.31
CA PHE A 330 13.30 -11.38 -4.49
C PHE A 330 13.98 -11.96 -3.24
N ARG A 331 15.00 -12.77 -3.47
CA ARG A 331 16.03 -13.12 -2.49
C ARG A 331 17.38 -12.50 -2.83
N TYR A 332 17.63 -12.34 -4.13
CA TYR A 332 18.90 -11.88 -4.66
C TYR A 332 18.71 -10.54 -5.36
N ALA A 333 19.75 -9.72 -5.30
CA ALA A 333 19.84 -8.50 -6.09
C ALA A 333 21.16 -8.44 -6.85
N GLU A 334 21.13 -7.88 -8.06
CA GLU A 334 22.31 -7.48 -8.82
C GLU A 334 22.43 -5.95 -8.72
N VAL A 335 23.56 -5.46 -8.24
CA VAL A 335 23.81 -4.02 -8.06
C VAL A 335 24.93 -3.57 -8.99
N SER A 336 24.69 -2.49 -9.73
CA SER A 336 25.69 -1.86 -10.59
C SER A 336 25.81 -0.36 -10.29
N GLY A 337 26.94 0.24 -10.66
CA GLY A 337 27.22 1.66 -10.40
C GLY A 337 27.76 1.97 -9.00
N VAL A 338 28.01 0.96 -8.15
CA VAL A 338 28.55 1.13 -6.78
C VAL A 338 29.85 0.32 -6.61
N PRO A 339 31.02 0.92 -6.90
CA PRO A 339 32.29 0.24 -6.70
C PRO A 339 32.52 -0.12 -5.22
N GLY A 340 32.93 -1.37 -4.96
CA GLY A 340 33.29 -1.80 -3.61
C GLY A 340 32.10 -1.91 -2.64
N LEU A 341 30.89 -2.18 -3.13
CA LEU A 341 29.69 -2.37 -2.31
C LEU A 341 29.91 -3.40 -1.20
N ARG A 342 29.55 -3.04 0.03
CA ARG A 342 29.69 -3.88 1.23
C ARG A 342 28.32 -4.32 1.73
N ALA A 343 28.26 -5.47 2.42
CA ALA A 343 26.99 -6.01 2.93
C ALA A 343 26.27 -5.05 3.90
N GLU A 344 27.01 -4.29 4.71
CA GLU A 344 26.45 -3.27 5.63
C GLU A 344 25.80 -2.07 4.94
N ASP A 345 26.06 -1.89 3.64
CA ASP A 345 25.51 -0.81 2.83
C ASP A 345 24.20 -1.23 2.13
N VAL A 346 23.75 -2.48 2.30
CA VAL A 346 22.62 -3.07 1.59
C VAL A 346 21.64 -3.76 2.54
N GLU A 347 20.38 -3.35 2.48
CA GLU A 347 19.31 -3.93 3.26
C GLU A 347 18.10 -4.21 2.35
N ALA A 348 17.37 -5.30 2.58
CA ALA A 348 16.05 -5.52 1.98
C ALA A 348 14.97 -5.00 2.94
N VAL A 349 14.18 -4.04 2.49
CA VAL A 349 13.01 -3.52 3.19
C VAL A 349 11.83 -4.40 2.82
N VAL A 350 11.27 -5.09 3.81
CA VAL A 350 10.16 -6.03 3.64
C VAL A 350 8.84 -5.31 3.85
N ILE A 351 7.94 -5.46 2.90
CA ILE A 351 6.58 -4.93 2.96
C ILE A 351 5.54 -6.03 2.97
N THR A 352 4.41 -5.75 3.60
CA THR A 352 3.21 -6.60 3.63
C THR A 352 2.05 -5.76 4.19
N SER A 353 0.81 -6.13 3.90
CA SER A 353 -0.33 -5.68 4.71
C SER A 353 -0.04 -6.02 6.17
N ASP A 354 -0.18 -5.06 7.08
CA ASP A 354 0.31 -5.19 8.45
C ASP A 354 -0.62 -6.05 9.33
N LEU A 355 -0.72 -7.32 8.96
CA LEU A 355 -1.57 -8.30 9.58
C LEU A 355 -0.94 -8.77 10.88
N ARG A 356 -1.75 -8.77 11.94
CA ARG A 356 -1.33 -9.32 13.24
C ARG A 356 -1.11 -10.82 13.09
N ARG A 357 0.06 -11.31 13.48
CA ARG A 357 0.34 -12.75 13.57
C ARG A 357 -0.49 -13.40 14.69
N THR A 358 -1.14 -14.52 14.42
CA THR A 358 -2.04 -15.22 15.36
C THR A 358 -1.69 -16.70 15.56
N GLY A 359 -0.97 -17.34 14.64
CA GLY A 359 -0.63 -18.77 14.73
C GLY A 359 0.85 -19.03 14.57
N TRP A 360 1.39 -19.92 15.42
CA TRP A 360 2.78 -20.38 15.39
C TRP A 360 2.80 -21.91 15.46
N PHE A 361 3.85 -22.51 14.91
CA PHE A 361 4.06 -23.95 14.96
C PHE A 361 5.54 -24.27 15.21
N ARG A 362 5.79 -25.31 16.01
CA ARG A 362 7.11 -25.91 16.17
C ARG A 362 6.97 -27.40 16.43
N SER A 363 7.92 -28.16 15.92
CA SER A 363 8.05 -29.60 16.12
C SER A 363 9.52 -29.98 16.36
N SER A 364 9.76 -31.26 16.64
CA SER A 364 11.10 -31.84 16.71
C SER A 364 11.74 -32.08 15.34
N HIS A 365 11.02 -31.88 14.23
CA HIS A 365 11.52 -32.13 12.88
C HIS A 365 11.84 -30.81 12.18
N GLU A 366 13.13 -30.49 12.02
CA GLU A 366 13.57 -29.16 11.55
C GLU A 366 13.07 -28.82 10.15
N LEU A 367 13.00 -29.79 9.21
CA LEU A 367 12.44 -29.51 7.87
C LEU A 367 10.94 -29.15 7.90
N VAL A 368 10.18 -29.63 8.89
CA VAL A 368 8.76 -29.25 9.04
C VAL A 368 8.65 -27.85 9.63
N ASN A 369 9.55 -27.49 10.56
CA ASN A 369 9.66 -26.12 11.06
C ASN A 369 10.00 -25.15 9.91
N GLN A 370 10.96 -25.53 9.06
CA GLN A 370 11.34 -24.75 7.87
C GLN A 370 10.18 -24.63 6.87
N LEU A 371 9.43 -25.71 6.63
CA LEU A 371 8.22 -25.65 5.80
C LEU A 371 7.22 -24.62 6.36
N HIS A 372 6.96 -24.65 7.67
CA HIS A 372 6.07 -23.67 8.30
C HIS A 372 6.56 -22.23 8.09
N GLU A 373 7.84 -21.96 8.33
CA GLU A 373 8.41 -20.63 8.10
C GLU A 373 8.37 -20.21 6.62
N ASN A 374 8.55 -21.13 5.69
CA ASN A 374 8.38 -20.86 4.27
C ASN A 374 6.94 -20.44 3.94
N VAL A 375 5.94 -21.12 4.50
CA VAL A 375 4.52 -20.76 4.33
C VAL A 375 4.22 -19.37 4.91
N VAL A 376 4.82 -19.04 6.05
CA VAL A 376 4.71 -17.71 6.66
C VAL A 376 5.24 -16.62 5.73
N TRP A 377 6.44 -16.84 5.18
CA TRP A 377 7.06 -15.88 4.25
C TRP A 377 6.28 -15.77 2.94
N GLY A 378 5.78 -16.89 2.42
CA GLY A 378 4.86 -16.89 1.27
C GLY A 378 3.60 -16.09 1.54
N THR A 379 3.00 -16.23 2.72
CA THR A 379 1.82 -15.44 3.12
C THR A 379 2.14 -13.95 3.13
N ARG A 380 3.23 -13.54 3.80
CA ARG A 380 3.63 -12.13 3.84
C ARG A 380 3.87 -11.55 2.45
N GLY A 381 4.55 -12.31 1.60
CA GLY A 381 4.90 -11.89 0.25
C GLY A 381 3.68 -11.69 -0.65
N ASN A 382 2.65 -12.51 -0.48
CA ASN A 382 1.45 -12.45 -1.31
C ASN A 382 0.29 -11.65 -0.70
N PHE A 383 0.48 -11.06 0.49
CA PHE A 383 -0.54 -10.23 1.13
C PHE A 383 -0.05 -8.78 1.08
N VAL A 384 0.08 -8.24 -0.13
CA VAL A 384 0.39 -6.83 -0.40
C VAL A 384 -0.88 -6.20 -0.94
N ASP A 385 -1.71 -5.74 0.00
CA ASP A 385 -3.02 -5.13 -0.21
C ASP A 385 -4.13 -6.05 -0.75
N VAL A 386 -3.84 -6.95 -1.69
CA VAL A 386 -4.73 -8.05 -2.16
C VAL A 386 -4.02 -9.40 -2.04
N PRO A 387 -4.75 -10.54 -1.94
CA PRO A 387 -4.15 -11.88 -1.87
C PRO A 387 -3.64 -12.35 -3.24
N THR A 388 -2.41 -12.02 -3.58
CA THR A 388 -1.84 -12.31 -4.91
C THR A 388 -1.43 -13.77 -5.09
N ASP A 389 -1.41 -14.26 -6.33
CA ASP A 389 -0.81 -15.55 -6.69
C ASP A 389 0.70 -15.57 -6.43
N CYS A 390 1.37 -14.49 -6.85
CA CYS A 390 2.81 -14.35 -6.76
C CYS A 390 3.23 -12.86 -6.66
N PRO A 391 4.40 -12.52 -6.11
CA PRO A 391 4.78 -11.12 -5.90
C PRO A 391 5.85 -10.57 -6.84
N GLN A 392 6.39 -11.39 -7.75
CA GLN A 392 7.63 -11.11 -8.51
C GLN A 392 7.39 -10.80 -9.99
N ARG A 393 6.62 -11.62 -10.71
CA ARG A 393 6.46 -11.51 -12.17
C ARG A 393 5.35 -10.52 -12.56
N ASP A 394 5.16 -10.35 -13.86
CA ASP A 394 4.10 -9.58 -14.53
C ASP A 394 2.69 -10.18 -14.36
N GLU A 395 2.27 -10.38 -13.11
CA GLU A 395 0.96 -10.93 -12.75
C GLU A 395 0.47 -10.32 -11.43
N ARG A 396 0.80 -10.92 -10.28
CA ARG A 396 0.45 -10.37 -8.96
C ARG A 396 -1.03 -10.04 -8.84
N LEU A 397 -1.87 -10.96 -9.32
CA LEU A 397 -3.32 -10.78 -9.40
C LEU A 397 -4.00 -11.52 -8.24
N GLY A 398 -5.15 -11.03 -7.80
CA GLY A 398 -5.95 -11.66 -6.75
C GLY A 398 -6.69 -12.90 -7.24
N TRP A 399 -5.96 -13.95 -7.61
CA TRP A 399 -6.53 -15.20 -8.12
C TRP A 399 -7.43 -15.86 -7.08
N THR A 400 -8.70 -16.07 -7.45
CA THR A 400 -9.74 -16.54 -6.53
C THR A 400 -9.49 -17.96 -6.04
N GLY A 401 -9.02 -18.86 -6.92
CA GLY A 401 -8.73 -20.24 -6.58
C GLY A 401 -7.59 -20.39 -5.56
N ASP A 402 -6.53 -19.59 -5.70
CA ASP A 402 -5.35 -19.59 -4.84
C ASP A 402 -5.71 -19.20 -3.41
N ILE A 403 -6.41 -18.07 -3.24
CA ILE A 403 -6.81 -17.65 -1.90
C ILE A 403 -7.87 -18.57 -1.31
N GLN A 404 -8.75 -19.16 -2.12
CA GLN A 404 -9.71 -20.16 -1.64
C GLN A 404 -9.00 -21.33 -0.94
N VAL A 405 -8.02 -21.96 -1.60
CA VAL A 405 -7.33 -23.12 -1.03
C VAL A 405 -6.46 -22.73 0.16
N PHE A 406 -5.96 -21.49 0.19
CA PHE A 406 -5.03 -21.03 1.20
C PHE A 406 -5.69 -20.33 2.41
N ALA A 407 -6.92 -19.84 2.30
CA ALA A 407 -7.63 -19.12 3.36
C ALA A 407 -7.63 -19.86 4.71
N PRO A 408 -7.78 -21.21 4.79
CA PRO A 408 -7.72 -21.92 6.08
C PRO A 408 -6.36 -21.83 6.77
N ALA A 409 -5.26 -21.78 6.01
CA ALA A 409 -3.91 -21.61 6.53
C ALA A 409 -3.63 -20.14 6.85
N ALA A 410 -3.98 -19.22 5.95
CA ALA A 410 -3.83 -17.78 6.17
C ALA A 410 -4.52 -17.31 7.46
N SER A 411 -5.77 -17.75 7.68
CA SER A 411 -6.56 -17.44 8.89
C SER A 411 -6.07 -18.11 10.17
N PHE A 412 -5.25 -19.16 10.07
CA PHE A 412 -4.54 -19.69 11.22
C PHE A 412 -3.30 -18.84 11.53
N LEU A 413 -2.54 -18.46 10.50
CA LEU A 413 -1.27 -17.78 10.65
C LEU A 413 -1.44 -16.32 11.09
N PHE A 414 -2.41 -15.61 10.50
CA PHE A 414 -2.62 -14.17 10.68
C PHE A 414 -4.09 -13.83 10.90
N ASP A 415 -4.31 -12.66 11.48
CA ASP A 415 -5.62 -12.00 11.53
C ASP A 415 -5.94 -11.40 10.16
N VAL A 416 -6.66 -12.19 9.35
CA VAL A 416 -6.97 -11.85 7.94
C VAL A 416 -8.40 -11.31 7.76
N GLY A 417 -9.16 -11.11 8.84
CA GLY A 417 -10.58 -10.77 8.78
C GLY A 417 -10.86 -9.52 7.94
N GLY A 418 -10.29 -8.37 8.31
CA GLY A 418 -10.47 -7.13 7.56
C GLY A 418 -9.81 -7.13 6.17
N PHE A 419 -8.72 -7.88 6.00
CA PHE A 419 -8.02 -7.99 4.71
C PHE A 419 -8.84 -8.77 3.67
N LEU A 420 -9.30 -9.97 4.04
CA LEU A 420 -10.15 -10.77 3.17
C LEU A 420 -11.60 -10.24 3.11
N GLY A 421 -12.08 -9.54 4.14
CA GLY A 421 -13.35 -8.80 4.09
C GLY A 421 -13.35 -7.74 2.99
N SER A 422 -12.32 -6.89 2.95
CA SER A 422 -12.17 -5.91 1.87
C SER A 422 -12.07 -6.59 0.49
N TRP A 423 -11.30 -7.67 0.36
CA TRP A 423 -11.19 -8.41 -0.91
C TRP A 423 -12.53 -9.04 -1.33
N LEU A 424 -13.31 -9.59 -0.39
CA LEU A 424 -14.64 -10.11 -0.65
C LEU A 424 -15.63 -9.02 -1.06
N ALA A 425 -15.48 -7.80 -0.54
CA ALA A 425 -16.27 -6.66 -1.00
C ALA A 425 -15.95 -6.29 -2.47
N ASP A 426 -14.71 -6.47 -2.93
CA ASP A 426 -14.36 -6.34 -4.37
C ASP A 426 -14.97 -7.47 -5.18
N LEU A 427 -14.88 -8.72 -4.68
CA LEU A 427 -15.45 -9.89 -5.33
C LEU A 427 -16.97 -9.73 -5.52
N ALA A 428 -17.68 -9.30 -4.48
CA ALA A 428 -19.12 -9.08 -4.52
C ALA A 428 -19.48 -7.96 -5.51
N ALA A 429 -18.65 -6.92 -5.62
CA ALA A 429 -18.88 -5.82 -6.55
C ALA A 429 -18.65 -6.21 -8.03
N GLU A 430 -17.76 -7.16 -8.29
CA GLU A 430 -17.41 -7.62 -9.64
C GLU A 430 -18.11 -8.92 -10.06
N GLN A 431 -18.84 -9.58 -9.15
CA GLN A 431 -19.70 -10.69 -9.49
C GLN A 431 -20.70 -10.26 -10.57
N ARG A 432 -20.79 -11.05 -11.64
CA ARG A 432 -21.59 -10.70 -12.81
C ARG A 432 -23.09 -10.89 -12.56
N PRO A 433 -23.95 -10.25 -13.37
CA PRO A 433 -25.41 -10.42 -13.26
C PRO A 433 -25.91 -11.86 -13.39
N ASP A 434 -25.16 -12.73 -14.07
CA ASP A 434 -25.47 -14.17 -14.19
C ASP A 434 -24.96 -15.00 -13.00
N GLY A 435 -24.34 -14.36 -12.00
CA GLY A 435 -23.76 -14.97 -10.81
C GLY A 435 -22.33 -15.46 -10.96
N SER A 436 -21.74 -15.38 -12.16
CA SER A 436 -20.35 -15.81 -12.36
C SER A 436 -19.35 -14.87 -11.69
N VAL A 437 -18.31 -15.45 -11.10
CA VAL A 437 -17.24 -14.75 -10.40
C VAL A 437 -16.00 -14.74 -11.29
N PRO A 438 -15.32 -13.58 -11.46
CA PRO A 438 -14.07 -13.49 -12.20
C PRO A 438 -12.96 -14.43 -11.69
N TYR A 439 -12.02 -14.80 -12.56
CA TYR A 439 -10.84 -15.59 -12.17
C TYR A 439 -9.93 -14.87 -11.17
N VAL A 440 -9.83 -13.55 -11.31
CA VAL A 440 -9.04 -12.66 -10.47
C VAL A 440 -9.92 -11.53 -9.97
N VAL A 441 -9.70 -11.11 -8.74
CA VAL A 441 -10.38 -9.97 -8.12
C VAL A 441 -9.32 -9.06 -7.48
N PRO A 442 -9.23 -7.77 -7.87
CA PRO A 442 -10.01 -7.09 -8.91
C PRO A 442 -9.80 -7.63 -10.34
N ASP A 443 -10.87 -7.63 -11.16
CA ASP A 443 -10.92 -8.14 -12.52
C ASP A 443 -10.28 -7.14 -13.50
N VAL A 444 -9.13 -7.55 -14.01
CA VAL A 444 -8.38 -6.87 -15.08
C VAL A 444 -8.18 -7.78 -16.29
N LEU A 445 -8.81 -8.95 -16.30
CA LEU A 445 -8.77 -9.88 -17.42
C LEU A 445 -10.00 -9.71 -18.33
N TYR A 446 -11.14 -9.28 -17.76
CA TYR A 446 -12.39 -9.03 -18.48
C TYR A 446 -12.79 -10.19 -19.42
N ASP A 447 -12.57 -11.42 -18.98
CA ASP A 447 -12.82 -12.62 -19.79
C ASP A 447 -14.32 -12.80 -20.06
N ASP A 448 -14.75 -13.17 -21.26
CA ASP A 448 -16.19 -13.28 -21.55
C ASP A 448 -16.90 -14.38 -20.75
N SER A 449 -16.18 -15.43 -20.31
CA SER A 449 -16.76 -16.60 -19.64
C SER A 449 -15.92 -17.07 -18.44
N PRO A 450 -15.90 -16.31 -17.33
CA PRO A 450 -14.99 -16.57 -16.21
C PRO A 450 -15.45 -17.71 -15.28
N ALA A 451 -16.57 -18.36 -15.58
CA ALA A 451 -17.11 -19.42 -14.73
C ALA A 451 -16.16 -20.65 -14.73
N ALA A 452 -15.44 -20.85 -13.62
CA ALA A 452 -14.65 -22.05 -13.38
C ALA A 452 -14.82 -22.56 -11.95
N ALA A 453 -15.11 -23.85 -11.83
CA ALA A 453 -15.13 -24.58 -10.57
C ALA A 453 -13.76 -24.49 -9.88
N ALA A 454 -13.75 -24.37 -8.56
CA ALA A 454 -12.62 -24.08 -7.68
C ALA A 454 -12.08 -22.64 -7.73
N TRP A 455 -12.35 -21.84 -8.76
CA TRP A 455 -12.03 -20.41 -8.77
C TRP A 455 -13.21 -19.60 -8.24
N GLY A 456 -14.35 -19.64 -8.95
CA GLY A 456 -15.53 -18.86 -8.56
C GLY A 456 -16.16 -19.29 -7.23
N ASP A 457 -15.91 -20.54 -6.81
CA ASP A 457 -16.34 -21.07 -5.50
C ASP A 457 -15.73 -20.30 -4.31
N ALA A 458 -14.70 -19.47 -4.54
CA ALA A 458 -14.12 -18.59 -3.53
C ALA A 458 -15.16 -17.68 -2.88
N ALA A 459 -16.20 -17.28 -3.63
CA ALA A 459 -17.33 -16.49 -3.15
C ALA A 459 -18.12 -17.16 -2.02
N VAL A 460 -18.02 -18.49 -1.90
CA VAL A 460 -18.71 -19.28 -0.85
C VAL A 460 -17.70 -19.78 0.18
N VAL A 461 -16.57 -20.31 -0.28
CA VAL A 461 -15.59 -20.98 0.57
C VAL A 461 -14.85 -19.99 1.45
N VAL A 462 -14.43 -18.83 0.92
CA VAL A 462 -13.66 -17.86 1.71
C VAL A 462 -14.52 -17.26 2.85
N PRO A 463 -15.76 -16.79 2.61
CA PRO A 463 -16.64 -16.35 3.71
C PRO A 463 -16.89 -17.44 4.75
N TRP A 464 -17.13 -18.69 4.30
CA TRP A 464 -17.33 -19.81 5.21
C TRP A 464 -16.10 -20.08 6.09
N VAL A 465 -14.89 -20.03 5.52
CA VAL A 465 -13.64 -20.19 6.27
C VAL A 465 -13.49 -19.07 7.30
N LEU A 466 -13.74 -17.82 6.92
CA LEU A 466 -13.67 -16.68 7.83
C LEU A 466 -14.65 -16.86 9.00
N TYR A 467 -15.92 -17.15 8.72
CA TYR A 467 -16.92 -17.43 9.75
C TYR A 467 -16.49 -18.56 10.69
N ARG A 468 -16.00 -19.68 10.14
CA ARG A 468 -15.56 -20.84 10.92
C ARG A 468 -14.37 -20.55 11.82
N ARG A 469 -13.56 -19.53 11.50
CA ARG A 469 -12.33 -19.17 12.22
C ARG A 469 -12.54 -18.06 13.23
N SER A 470 -13.35 -17.05 12.90
CA SER A 470 -13.58 -15.88 13.74
C SER A 470 -14.90 -15.94 14.52
N GLY A 471 -15.89 -16.69 14.02
CA GLY A 471 -17.28 -16.63 14.47
C GLY A 471 -18.04 -15.41 13.94
N ASP A 472 -17.44 -14.62 13.04
CA ASP A 472 -18.07 -13.45 12.43
C ASP A 472 -19.19 -13.87 11.49
N ARG A 473 -20.44 -13.63 11.88
CA ARG A 473 -21.61 -13.95 11.07
C ARG A 473 -21.86 -12.94 9.96
N ALA A 474 -21.40 -11.70 10.12
CA ALA A 474 -21.66 -10.64 9.15
C ALA A 474 -21.01 -10.94 7.80
N VAL A 475 -19.94 -11.76 7.76
CA VAL A 475 -19.34 -12.21 6.50
C VAL A 475 -20.24 -13.16 5.69
N LEU A 476 -21.27 -13.76 6.30
CA LEU A 476 -22.20 -14.67 5.63
C LEU A 476 -23.52 -14.00 5.21
N GLU A 477 -23.82 -12.83 5.78
CA GLU A 477 -25.03 -12.04 5.54
C GLU A 477 -24.80 -11.06 4.39
#